data_AF-A0A928JU72-F1
#
_entry.id   AF-A0A928JU72-F1
#
_cell.length_a   1.000
_cell.length_b   1.000
_cell.length_c   1.000
_cell.angle_alpha   90.00
_cell.angle_beta   90.00
_cell.angle_gamma   90.00
#
_symmetry.space_group_name_H-M   'P 1'
#
loop_
_entity.id
_entity.type
_entity.pdbx_description
1 polymer ?
#
loop_
_entity_poly.entity_id
_entity_poly.type
_entity_poly.pdbx_seq_one_letter_code
_entity_poly.pdbx_strand_id
1 'polypeptide(L)'
;MELFFGIIIVGVIAGIVGIIQTKNKNKLNIVHANINNCKLKDTTLTVKERNPQFKNVFDTKQHKISSYKYNKEELHVGAVTVGGVTTGGVYKTGGDYTVRSSASSRFKLIYKTVKDGKFIIENEIKEIRLSPELAKAASDSYIKNYLDGNKIIVVQEIPPSQEFVSLMSMGQTGAALTLREKEEAAGYPTEEDCLRIVSWLSGRESMDEVYAEIAAQQEENAKKFKKNLLITIIVAAVIGITVASVFGGIYLHKNSLYNDAAQLVTEHKYDEARKIYEELGSFKDSEDQINNSSYLEAKYLMDSGKYDEAINVFNENRYYKDSKELIIKCNELKAEEFIKDKKFDEAFAIYSELNNSEDAEKDYSEQIKECMYQYILANQNAKDKTTYLYLTDLISNNYKSEELKKVYNKLYKVSSVKVSVFDTSRRIMTIYDEYAVDDLGFNIEIKSNHPGNQLPVEIKHYTKESSSSSWEINEDLSKVGYANRSDSSHFSTSIYYGTAYDYSYAYKVVTYDSISGKKLAEKEFKASDIKKK
;
A
#
# COMPACT_ATOMS: atom_id res chain seq x y z
N MET A 1 -24.22 14.10 23.52
CA MET A 1 -24.79 12.74 23.59
C MET A 1 -23.86 11.77 24.32
N GLU A 2 -22.53 11.81 24.10
CA GLU A 2 -21.57 10.92 24.77
C GLU A 2 -21.55 11.02 26.31
N LEU A 3 -21.70 12.22 26.89
CA LEU A 3 -21.76 12.41 28.35
C LEU A 3 -22.96 11.71 29.01
N PHE A 4 -24.08 11.55 28.29
CA PHE A 4 -25.29 10.92 28.83
C PHE A 4 -25.16 9.39 28.87
N PHE A 5 -24.47 8.80 27.89
CA PHE A 5 -24.22 7.35 27.87
C PHE A 5 -23.20 6.91 28.93
N GLY A 6 -22.17 7.72 29.20
CA GLY A 6 -21.18 7.43 30.25
C GLY A 6 -21.79 7.36 31.66
N ILE A 7 -22.73 8.24 32.00
CA ILE A 7 -23.37 8.28 33.32
C ILE A 7 -24.26 7.07 33.56
N ILE A 8 -24.97 6.59 32.52
CA ILE A 8 -25.84 5.41 32.63
C ILE A 8 -25.01 4.13 32.88
N ILE A 9 -23.87 3.98 32.20
CA ILE A 9 -23.00 2.81 32.35
C ILE A 9 -22.39 2.75 33.78
N VAL A 10 -21.93 3.88 34.32
CA VAL A 10 -21.36 3.95 35.68
C VAL A 10 -22.41 3.63 36.76
N GLY A 11 -23.64 4.13 36.60
CA GLY A 11 -24.74 3.85 37.53
C GLY A 11 -25.14 2.37 37.58
N VAL A 12 -25.15 1.70 36.42
CA VAL A 12 -25.47 0.26 36.34
C VAL A 12 -24.39 -0.60 36.99
N ILE A 13 -23.11 -0.27 36.79
CA ILE A 13 -21.99 -0.99 37.41
C ILE A 13 -22.01 -0.84 38.95
N ALA A 14 -22.26 0.38 39.46
CA ALA A 14 -22.34 0.63 40.90
C ALA A 14 -23.50 -0.14 41.57
N GLY A 15 -24.66 -0.22 40.91
CA GLY A 15 -25.81 -0.99 41.40
C GLY A 15 -25.54 -2.49 41.49
N ILE A 16 -24.84 -3.07 40.51
CA ILE A 16 -24.47 -4.50 40.49
C ILE A 16 -23.49 -4.82 41.62
N VAL A 17 -22.50 -3.96 41.87
CA VAL A 17 -21.50 -4.14 42.96
C VAL A 17 -22.17 -4.11 44.33
N GLY A 18 -23.14 -3.19 44.55
CA GLY A 18 -23.87 -3.09 45.81
C GLY A 18 -24.67 -4.36 46.14
N ILE A 19 -25.38 -4.92 45.17
CA ILE A 19 -26.19 -6.15 45.34
C ILE A 19 -25.32 -7.35 45.72
N ILE A 20 -24.15 -7.49 45.10
CA ILE A 20 -23.19 -8.57 45.36
C ILE A 20 -22.69 -8.54 46.81
N GLN A 21 -22.36 -7.36 47.34
CA GLN A 21 -21.83 -7.20 48.69
C GLN A 21 -22.85 -7.59 49.78
N THR A 22 -24.12 -7.19 49.65
CA THR A 22 -25.19 -7.57 50.60
C THR A 22 -25.47 -9.06 50.63
N LYS A 23 -25.43 -9.74 49.47
CA LYS A 23 -25.71 -11.18 49.37
C LYS A 23 -24.65 -12.03 50.07
N ASN A 24 -23.38 -11.60 50.03
CA ASN A 24 -22.28 -12.26 50.74
C ASN A 24 -22.36 -12.08 52.26
N LYS A 25 -22.83 -10.92 52.74
CA LYS A 25 -22.98 -10.63 54.17
C LYS A 25 -24.04 -11.51 54.85
N ASN A 26 -25.16 -11.77 54.16
CA ASN A 26 -26.22 -12.65 54.69
C ASN A 26 -25.82 -14.13 54.74
N LYS A 27 -25.02 -14.62 53.80
CA LYS A 27 -24.50 -16.00 53.83
C LYS A 27 -23.57 -16.26 55.04
N LEU A 28 -22.78 -15.27 55.45
CA LEU A 28 -21.85 -15.37 56.57
C LEU A 28 -22.54 -15.39 57.95
N ASN A 29 -23.68 -14.72 58.10
CA ASN A 29 -24.45 -14.69 59.35
C ASN A 29 -25.15 -16.03 59.67
N ILE A 30 -25.51 -16.81 58.64
CA ILE A 30 -26.19 -18.11 58.82
C ILE A 30 -25.22 -19.19 59.32
N VAL A 31 -23.93 -19.14 58.95
CA VAL A 31 -22.91 -20.13 59.33
C VAL A 31 -22.30 -19.86 60.72
N HIS A 32 -22.46 -18.66 61.28
CA HIS A 32 -21.92 -18.26 62.59
C HIS A 32 -22.58 -18.93 63.81
N ALA A 33 -23.70 -19.62 63.63
CA ALA A 33 -24.34 -20.36 64.71
C ALA A 33 -23.51 -21.61 65.03
N ASN A 34 -22.54 -21.49 65.95
CA ASN A 34 -21.91 -22.65 66.57
C ASN A 34 -23.01 -23.56 67.12
N ILE A 35 -23.25 -24.70 66.47
CA ILE A 35 -24.21 -25.68 66.96
C ILE A 35 -23.55 -26.36 68.17
N ASN A 36 -23.90 -25.90 69.37
CA ASN A 36 -23.29 -26.30 70.66
C ASN A 36 -23.24 -27.83 70.90
N ASN A 37 -24.00 -28.59 70.12
CA ASN A 37 -24.16 -30.05 70.21
C ASN A 37 -23.29 -30.84 69.21
N CYS A 38 -22.38 -30.18 68.49
CA CYS A 38 -21.44 -30.82 67.55
C CYS A 38 -19.98 -30.43 67.77
N LYS A 39 -19.07 -31.39 67.59
CA LYS A 39 -17.61 -31.15 67.60
C LYS A 39 -16.94 -31.90 66.46
N LEU A 40 -16.23 -31.18 65.60
CA LEU A 40 -15.41 -31.77 64.56
C LEU A 40 -13.97 -31.94 65.09
N LYS A 41 -13.41 -33.13 64.93
CA LYS A 41 -11.98 -33.40 65.13
C LYS A 41 -11.48 -34.18 63.92
N ASP A 42 -10.47 -33.64 63.24
CA ASP A 42 -9.94 -34.15 61.98
C ASP A 42 -11.06 -34.29 60.92
N THR A 43 -11.44 -35.53 60.57
CA THR A 43 -12.55 -35.83 59.62
C THR A 43 -13.75 -36.50 60.31
N THR A 44 -13.75 -36.54 61.64
CA THR A 44 -14.79 -37.17 62.45
C THR A 44 -15.65 -36.12 63.15
N LEU A 45 -16.95 -36.09 62.84
CA LEU A 45 -17.91 -35.19 63.48
C LEU A 45 -18.63 -35.92 64.62
N THR A 46 -18.54 -35.43 65.85
CA THR A 46 -19.35 -35.93 66.97
C THR A 46 -20.63 -35.12 67.08
N VAL A 47 -21.79 -35.80 67.08
CA VAL A 47 -23.12 -35.21 67.16
C VAL A 47 -23.83 -35.73 68.41
N LYS A 48 -24.25 -34.81 69.29
CA LYS A 48 -24.98 -35.17 70.52
C LYS A 48 -26.49 -35.24 70.31
N GLU A 49 -27.04 -34.34 69.50
CA GLU A 49 -28.49 -34.17 69.27
C GLU A 49 -28.76 -33.76 67.81
N ARG A 50 -29.97 -34.07 67.30
CA ARG A 50 -30.45 -33.60 65.98
C ARG A 50 -30.73 -32.09 66.02
N ASN A 51 -30.47 -31.36 64.94
CA ASN A 51 -30.67 -29.91 64.88
C ASN A 51 -31.10 -29.42 63.48
N PRO A 52 -32.27 -28.77 63.34
CA PRO A 52 -32.75 -28.25 62.05
C PRO A 52 -31.82 -27.27 61.33
N GLN A 53 -30.89 -26.64 62.04
CA GLN A 53 -29.89 -25.74 61.48
C GLN A 53 -28.74 -26.48 60.77
N PHE A 54 -28.64 -27.81 60.89
CA PHE A 54 -27.61 -28.58 60.18
C PHE A 54 -27.68 -28.40 58.66
N LYS A 55 -28.88 -28.25 58.08
CA LYS A 55 -29.04 -27.94 56.65
C LYS A 55 -28.29 -26.69 56.16
N ASN A 56 -27.92 -25.79 57.08
CA ASN A 56 -27.23 -24.54 56.76
C ASN A 56 -25.69 -24.61 56.91
N VAL A 57 -25.18 -25.61 57.64
CA VAL A 57 -23.74 -25.77 57.91
C VAL A 57 -23.15 -27.00 57.22
N PHE A 58 -23.97 -27.96 56.82
CA PHE A 58 -23.56 -29.02 55.92
C PHE A 58 -23.67 -28.58 54.47
N ASP A 59 -22.74 -29.04 53.64
CA ASP A 59 -22.73 -28.84 52.20
C ASP A 59 -22.27 -30.12 51.51
N THR A 60 -22.58 -30.25 50.23
CA THR A 60 -22.14 -31.40 49.42
C THR A 60 -21.30 -30.88 48.27
N LYS A 61 -20.17 -31.55 48.03
CA LYS A 61 -19.29 -31.24 46.89
C LYS A 61 -19.02 -32.48 46.10
N GLN A 62 -19.04 -32.37 44.78
CA GLN A 62 -18.69 -33.48 43.91
C GLN A 62 -17.24 -33.91 44.20
N HIS A 63 -17.06 -35.18 44.49
CA HIS A 63 -15.75 -35.78 44.73
C HIS A 63 -14.96 -35.72 43.41
N LYS A 64 -13.67 -35.41 43.49
CA LYS A 64 -12.81 -35.29 42.31
C LYS A 64 -11.81 -36.43 42.32
N ILE A 65 -11.66 -37.08 41.17
CA ILE A 65 -10.72 -38.17 40.92
C ILE A 65 -9.57 -37.60 40.09
N SER A 66 -8.34 -37.95 40.46
CA SER A 66 -7.17 -37.63 39.65
C SER A 66 -6.85 -38.76 38.67
N SER A 67 -6.48 -38.37 37.45
CA SER A 67 -5.93 -39.29 36.45
C SER A 67 -4.49 -38.90 36.14
N TYR A 68 -3.62 -39.89 36.13
CA TYR A 68 -2.18 -39.74 36.03
C TYR A 68 -1.70 -40.34 34.71
N LYS A 69 -1.11 -39.50 33.85
CA LYS A 69 -0.48 -39.94 32.61
C LYS A 69 1.01 -39.68 32.70
N TYR A 70 1.82 -40.73 32.61
CA TYR A 70 3.27 -40.58 32.55
C TYR A 70 3.67 -39.95 31.22
N ASN A 71 4.43 -38.86 31.28
CA ASN A 71 5.02 -38.26 30.11
C ASN A 71 6.38 -38.92 29.92
N LYS A 72 6.52 -39.68 28.82
CA LYS A 72 7.77 -40.36 28.51
C LYS A 72 8.89 -39.34 28.42
N GLU A 73 10.00 -39.68 29.05
CA GLU A 73 11.23 -38.89 28.99
C GLU A 73 11.79 -38.89 27.56
N GLU A 74 12.04 -37.68 27.04
CA GLU A 74 12.63 -37.44 25.73
C GLU A 74 13.85 -36.53 25.84
N LEU A 75 14.90 -36.89 25.12
CA LEU A 75 16.13 -36.10 25.01
C LEU A 75 16.05 -35.27 23.73
N HIS A 76 16.19 -33.96 23.87
CA HIS A 76 16.18 -33.01 22.77
C HIS A 76 17.58 -32.43 22.58
N VAL A 77 17.91 -32.20 21.31
CA VAL A 77 19.10 -31.43 20.94
C VAL A 77 18.58 -30.12 20.36
N GLY A 78 18.93 -29.02 21.00
CA GLY A 78 18.54 -27.69 20.54
C GLY A 78 19.74 -26.76 20.50
N ALA A 79 19.64 -25.73 19.66
CA ALA A 79 20.59 -24.64 19.62
C ALA A 79 19.82 -23.32 19.66
N VAL A 80 20.35 -22.34 20.39
CA VAL A 80 19.76 -21.01 20.48
C VAL A 80 20.82 -20.00 20.06
N THR A 81 20.43 -19.04 19.23
CA THR A 81 21.30 -17.95 18.77
C THR A 81 20.80 -16.63 19.36
N VAL A 82 21.62 -15.99 20.19
CA VAL A 82 21.33 -14.64 20.71
C VAL A 82 22.60 -13.81 20.54
N GLY A 83 22.49 -12.65 19.89
CA GLY A 83 23.63 -11.74 19.67
C GLY A 83 24.74 -12.33 18.78
N GLY A 84 24.41 -13.24 17.85
CA GLY A 84 25.37 -13.82 16.90
C GLY A 84 26.20 -15.01 17.42
N VAL A 85 25.98 -15.45 18.65
CA VAL A 85 26.58 -16.67 19.20
C VAL A 85 25.53 -17.77 19.28
N THR A 86 25.80 -18.91 18.66
CA THR A 86 24.94 -20.10 18.73
C THR A 86 25.52 -21.09 19.72
N THR A 87 24.81 -21.34 20.82
CA THR A 87 25.16 -22.41 21.77
C THR A 87 24.19 -23.57 21.60
N GLY A 88 24.74 -24.75 21.31
CA GLY A 88 23.99 -26.01 21.24
C GLY A 88 24.09 -26.77 22.55
N GLY A 89 23.03 -27.50 22.91
CA GLY A 89 22.99 -28.34 24.09
C GLY A 89 21.96 -29.46 23.98
N VAL A 90 22.17 -30.51 24.78
CA VAL A 90 21.19 -31.57 24.99
C VAL A 90 20.41 -31.22 26.25
N TYR A 91 19.08 -31.24 26.17
CA TYR A 91 18.22 -31.06 27.33
C TYR A 91 17.13 -32.13 27.32
N LYS A 92 16.61 -32.44 28.50
CA LYS A 92 15.61 -33.48 28.71
C LYS A 92 14.24 -32.83 28.93
N THR A 93 13.19 -33.36 28.30
CA THR A 93 11.80 -33.06 28.67
C THR A 93 11.05 -34.35 29.04
N GLY A 94 9.92 -34.23 29.72
CA GLY A 94 9.19 -35.37 30.27
C GLY A 94 9.88 -36.01 31.49
N GLY A 95 9.48 -37.24 31.83
CA GLY A 95 9.87 -37.92 33.07
C GLY A 95 8.98 -37.57 34.28
N ASP A 96 7.93 -36.79 34.06
CA ASP A 96 6.94 -36.37 35.04
C ASP A 96 5.55 -36.97 34.74
N TYR A 97 4.57 -36.67 35.60
CA TYR A 97 3.18 -37.08 35.40
C TYR A 97 2.31 -35.87 35.09
N THR A 98 1.54 -35.96 34.00
CA THR A 98 0.40 -35.08 33.80
C THR A 98 -0.75 -35.56 34.68
N VAL A 99 -1.22 -34.69 35.57
CA VAL A 99 -2.40 -34.96 36.41
C VAL A 99 -3.61 -34.20 35.88
N ARG A 100 -4.69 -34.91 35.56
CA ARG A 100 -5.99 -34.31 35.22
C ARG A 100 -7.02 -34.72 36.26
N SER A 101 -7.64 -33.73 36.90
CA SER A 101 -8.73 -33.95 37.84
C SER A 101 -10.07 -33.86 37.12
N SER A 102 -10.94 -34.85 37.32
CA SER A 102 -12.32 -34.85 36.84
C SER A 102 -13.28 -35.10 37.99
N ALA A 103 -14.51 -34.64 37.83
CA ALA A 103 -15.55 -34.86 38.83
C ALA A 103 -16.08 -36.30 38.71
N SER A 104 -16.28 -36.98 39.84
CA SER A 104 -16.85 -38.33 39.91
C SER A 104 -18.37 -38.28 40.09
N SER A 105 -19.02 -39.44 40.03
CA SER A 105 -20.44 -39.57 40.40
C SER A 105 -20.69 -39.54 41.92
N ARG A 106 -19.63 -39.41 42.73
CA ARG A 106 -19.67 -39.47 44.19
C ARG A 106 -19.42 -38.09 44.78
N PHE A 107 -19.75 -37.93 46.06
CA PHE A 107 -19.79 -36.64 46.75
C PHE A 107 -19.03 -36.69 48.07
N LYS A 108 -18.51 -35.55 48.48
CA LYS A 108 -17.94 -35.31 49.79
C LYS A 108 -18.97 -34.59 50.63
N LEU A 109 -19.20 -35.10 51.84
CA LEU A 109 -19.96 -34.38 52.84
C LEU A 109 -19.05 -33.36 53.53
N ILE A 110 -19.43 -32.09 53.48
CA ILE A 110 -18.64 -30.98 53.98
C ILE A 110 -19.34 -30.37 55.19
N TYR A 111 -18.60 -30.15 56.27
CA TYR A 111 -19.01 -29.35 57.41
C TYR A 111 -18.33 -27.98 57.36
N LYS A 112 -19.13 -26.93 57.24
CA LYS A 112 -18.67 -25.54 57.21
C LYS A 112 -18.50 -25.01 58.63
N THR A 113 -17.30 -24.56 58.95
CA THR A 113 -16.99 -23.86 60.20
C THR A 113 -16.53 -22.44 59.89
N VAL A 114 -16.63 -21.54 60.88
CA VAL A 114 -16.12 -20.17 60.74
C VAL A 114 -14.77 -20.06 61.44
N LYS A 115 -13.79 -19.46 60.77
CA LYS A 115 -12.51 -19.03 61.36
C LYS A 115 -12.44 -17.51 61.40
N ASP A 116 -12.04 -16.99 62.57
CA ASP A 116 -11.82 -15.57 62.86
C ASP A 116 -13.01 -14.65 62.54
N GLY A 117 -14.23 -15.20 62.62
CA GLY A 117 -15.48 -14.48 62.36
C GLY A 117 -15.69 -14.00 60.92
N LYS A 118 -14.84 -14.41 59.96
CA LYS A 118 -14.83 -13.88 58.59
C LYS A 118 -14.67 -14.92 57.49
N PHE A 119 -14.02 -16.06 57.76
CA PHE A 119 -13.72 -17.05 56.74
C PHE A 119 -14.49 -18.34 56.99
N ILE A 120 -15.10 -18.88 55.93
CA ILE A 120 -15.75 -20.20 55.97
C ILE A 120 -14.67 -21.25 55.65
N ILE A 121 -14.41 -22.14 56.59
CA ILE A 121 -13.59 -23.34 56.38
C ILE A 121 -14.52 -24.49 56.05
N GLU A 122 -14.18 -25.23 55.01
CA GLU A 122 -14.89 -26.43 54.59
C GLU A 122 -14.10 -27.66 55.00
N ASN A 123 -14.71 -28.51 55.82
CA ASN A 123 -14.07 -29.70 56.35
C ASN A 123 -14.77 -30.94 55.82
N GLU A 124 -14.02 -31.86 55.22
CA GLU A 124 -14.56 -33.14 54.78
C GLU A 124 -14.86 -34.05 55.97
N ILE A 125 -16.05 -34.66 55.96
CA ILE A 125 -16.49 -35.60 56.98
C ILE A 125 -16.41 -37.01 56.41
N LYS A 126 -15.62 -37.87 57.08
CA LYS A 126 -15.51 -39.30 56.75
C LYS A 126 -16.29 -40.19 57.72
N GLU A 127 -16.46 -39.74 58.96
CA GLU A 127 -17.17 -40.47 60.01
C GLU A 127 -18.03 -39.50 60.85
N ILE A 128 -19.24 -39.91 61.24
CA ILE A 128 -20.07 -39.17 62.21
C ILE A 128 -20.33 -40.06 63.43
N ARG A 129 -19.90 -39.62 64.61
CA ARG A 129 -20.15 -40.32 65.87
C ARG A 129 -21.43 -39.81 66.54
N LEU A 130 -22.33 -40.73 66.85
CA LEU A 130 -23.60 -40.44 67.49
C LEU A 130 -23.52 -40.73 69.01
N SER A 131 -24.29 -39.98 69.80
CA SER A 131 -24.59 -40.37 71.18
C SER A 131 -25.34 -41.72 71.20
N PRO A 132 -25.29 -42.50 72.30
CA PRO A 132 -25.99 -43.79 72.37
C PRO A 132 -27.49 -43.70 72.07
N GLU A 133 -28.13 -42.61 72.50
CA GLU A 133 -29.55 -42.34 72.24
C GLU A 133 -29.82 -42.08 70.75
N LEU A 134 -28.97 -41.28 70.09
CA LEU A 134 -29.07 -41.05 68.65
C LEU A 134 -28.74 -42.29 67.83
N ALA A 135 -27.79 -43.12 68.26
CA ALA A 135 -27.47 -44.37 67.58
C ALA A 135 -28.68 -45.32 67.55
N LYS A 136 -29.43 -45.39 68.66
CA LYS A 136 -30.69 -46.14 68.74
C LYS A 136 -31.77 -45.51 67.86
N ALA A 137 -31.95 -44.19 67.90
CA ALA A 137 -32.91 -43.51 67.02
C ALA A 137 -32.55 -43.68 65.53
N ALA A 138 -31.25 -43.74 65.20
CA ALA A 138 -30.78 -43.96 63.85
C ALA A 138 -31.07 -45.39 63.38
N SER A 139 -30.92 -46.40 64.23
CA SER A 139 -31.18 -47.81 63.87
C SER A 139 -32.64 -48.07 63.52
N ASP A 140 -33.55 -47.25 64.07
CA ASP A 140 -34.99 -47.31 63.80
C ASP A 140 -35.44 -46.42 62.62
N SER A 141 -34.49 -45.81 61.90
CA SER A 141 -34.77 -44.83 60.84
C SER A 141 -34.32 -45.29 59.45
N TYR A 142 -34.59 -44.47 58.42
CA TYR A 142 -34.15 -44.72 57.05
C TYR A 142 -32.62 -44.63 56.86
N ILE A 143 -31.87 -44.09 57.83
CA ILE A 143 -30.39 -44.06 57.78
C ILE A 143 -29.72 -45.30 58.40
N LYS A 144 -30.48 -46.30 58.84
CA LYS A 144 -29.94 -47.50 59.51
C LYS A 144 -28.85 -48.22 58.71
N ASN A 145 -28.92 -48.19 57.38
CA ASN A 145 -27.98 -48.87 56.48
C ASN A 145 -26.60 -48.18 56.42
N TYR A 146 -26.46 -46.98 56.97
CA TYR A 146 -25.19 -46.26 57.06
C TYR A 146 -24.51 -46.41 58.43
N LEU A 147 -25.14 -47.14 59.37
CA LEU A 147 -24.64 -47.30 60.73
C LEU A 147 -23.64 -48.46 60.86
N ASP A 148 -22.57 -48.19 61.60
CA ASP A 148 -21.66 -49.18 62.16
C ASP A 148 -21.56 -48.92 63.68
N GLY A 149 -22.34 -49.67 64.45
CA GLY A 149 -22.50 -49.46 65.89
C GLY A 149 -23.08 -48.06 66.22
N ASN A 150 -22.29 -47.21 66.87
CA ASN A 150 -22.67 -45.83 67.22
C ASN A 150 -22.14 -44.78 66.23
N LYS A 151 -21.72 -45.21 65.04
CA LYS A 151 -21.12 -44.36 64.02
C LYS A 151 -21.91 -44.44 62.73
N ILE A 152 -21.92 -43.34 61.97
CA ILE A 152 -22.28 -43.32 60.56
C ILE A 152 -20.96 -43.27 59.78
N ILE A 153 -20.70 -44.30 58.97
CA ILE A 153 -19.54 -44.32 58.07
C ILE A 153 -19.93 -43.59 56.79
N VAL A 154 -19.42 -42.38 56.62
CA VAL A 154 -19.75 -41.53 55.45
C VAL A 154 -18.90 -41.93 54.26
N VAL A 155 -17.60 -42.19 54.47
CA VAL A 155 -16.67 -42.67 53.44
C VAL A 155 -16.18 -44.05 53.83
N GLN A 156 -16.47 -45.06 53.01
CA GLN A 156 -16.01 -46.43 53.21
C GLN A 156 -14.57 -46.58 52.73
N GLU A 157 -13.72 -47.22 53.53
CA GLU A 157 -12.35 -47.55 53.12
C GLU A 157 -12.36 -48.72 52.14
N ILE A 158 -11.93 -48.48 50.91
CA ILE A 158 -11.81 -49.51 49.87
C ILE A 158 -10.34 -49.97 49.79
N PRO A 159 -10.03 -51.24 50.11
CA PRO A 159 -8.68 -51.77 49.98
C PRO A 159 -8.24 -51.84 48.51
N PRO A 160 -6.93 -51.75 48.21
CA PRO A 160 -6.45 -51.82 46.82
C PRO A 160 -6.78 -53.16 46.17
N SER A 161 -7.25 -53.15 44.92
CA SER A 161 -7.55 -54.38 44.20
C SER A 161 -6.28 -55.15 43.77
N GLN A 162 -6.47 -56.42 43.39
CA GLN A 162 -5.40 -57.22 42.80
C GLN A 162 -4.88 -56.62 41.47
N GLU A 163 -5.76 -55.94 40.72
CA GLU A 163 -5.41 -55.25 39.48
C GLU A 163 -4.47 -54.07 39.75
N PHE A 164 -4.75 -53.27 40.79
CA PHE A 164 -3.85 -52.22 41.24
C PHE A 164 -2.45 -52.77 41.58
N VAL A 165 -2.39 -53.85 42.37
CA VAL A 165 -1.11 -54.50 42.74
C VAL A 165 -0.36 -54.99 41.50
N SER A 166 -1.07 -55.59 40.55
CA SER A 166 -0.51 -56.05 39.28
C SER A 166 0.10 -54.89 38.48
N LEU A 167 -0.63 -53.79 38.29
CA LEU A 167 -0.15 -52.61 37.55
C LEU A 167 1.08 -51.97 38.21
N MET A 168 1.12 -51.92 39.54
CA MET A 168 2.29 -51.47 40.29
C MET A 168 3.49 -52.38 40.06
N SER A 169 3.31 -53.71 40.09
CA SER A 169 4.40 -54.66 39.87
C SER A 169 4.95 -54.64 38.44
N MET A 170 4.12 -54.28 37.45
CA MET A 170 4.49 -54.10 36.05
C MET A 170 5.14 -52.74 35.74
N GLY A 171 5.33 -51.88 36.75
CA GLY A 171 5.89 -50.53 36.57
C GLY A 171 4.94 -49.53 35.90
N GLN A 172 3.65 -49.85 35.76
CA GLN A 172 2.63 -48.97 35.17
C GLN A 172 2.02 -48.02 36.21
N THR A 173 2.87 -47.25 36.90
CA THR A 173 2.49 -46.45 38.08
C THR A 173 1.39 -45.43 37.78
N GLY A 174 1.38 -44.77 36.60
CA GLY A 174 0.32 -43.83 36.25
C GLY A 174 -1.07 -44.47 36.10
N ALA A 175 -1.12 -45.66 35.49
CA ALA A 175 -2.36 -46.43 35.38
C ALA A 175 -2.81 -46.93 36.75
N ALA A 176 -1.87 -47.42 37.57
CA ALA A 176 -2.14 -47.86 38.94
C ALA A 176 -2.70 -46.73 39.82
N LEU A 177 -2.08 -45.54 39.83
CA LEU A 177 -2.55 -44.39 40.60
C LEU A 177 -3.94 -43.93 40.15
N THR A 178 -4.20 -43.94 38.84
CA THR A 178 -5.52 -43.60 38.30
C THR A 178 -6.59 -44.62 38.71
N LEU A 179 -6.25 -45.91 38.70
CA LEU A 179 -7.14 -46.96 39.17
C LEU A 179 -7.42 -46.81 40.67
N ARG A 180 -6.38 -46.51 41.46
CA ARG A 180 -6.51 -46.32 42.91
C ARG A 180 -7.47 -45.19 43.26
N GLU A 181 -7.35 -44.04 42.61
CA GLU A 181 -8.27 -42.91 42.82
C GLU A 181 -9.72 -43.28 42.48
N LYS A 182 -9.94 -44.10 41.44
CA LYS A 182 -11.28 -44.58 41.09
C LYS A 182 -11.85 -45.54 42.13
N GLU A 183 -11.03 -46.46 42.63
CA GLU A 183 -11.42 -47.40 43.69
C GLU A 183 -11.76 -46.65 44.99
N GLU A 184 -10.93 -45.68 45.40
CA GLU A 184 -11.19 -44.86 46.57
C GLU A 184 -12.46 -44.04 46.42
N ALA A 185 -12.69 -43.47 45.23
CA ALA A 185 -13.91 -42.73 44.96
C ALA A 185 -15.16 -43.57 45.13
N ALA A 186 -15.13 -44.88 44.86
CA ALA A 186 -16.28 -45.77 45.05
C ALA A 186 -16.75 -45.85 46.52
N GLY A 187 -15.85 -45.61 47.48
CA GLY A 187 -16.16 -45.55 48.90
C GLY A 187 -16.87 -44.25 49.34
N TYR A 188 -16.89 -43.22 48.49
CA TYR A 188 -17.60 -41.98 48.79
C TYR A 188 -19.12 -42.10 48.55
N PRO A 189 -19.93 -41.36 49.31
CA PRO A 189 -21.39 -41.40 49.21
C PRO A 189 -21.86 -40.80 47.87
N THR A 190 -23.07 -41.16 47.45
CA THR A 190 -23.78 -40.42 46.40
C THR A 190 -24.31 -39.09 46.95
N GLU A 191 -24.78 -38.20 46.07
CA GLU A 191 -25.45 -36.97 46.49
C GLU A 191 -26.68 -37.28 47.35
N GLU A 192 -27.43 -38.31 46.96
CA GLU A 192 -28.59 -38.79 47.70
C GLU A 192 -28.21 -39.26 49.09
N ASP A 193 -27.18 -40.10 49.23
CA ASP A 193 -26.70 -40.59 50.54
C ASP A 193 -26.35 -39.43 51.49
N CYS A 194 -25.62 -38.42 50.99
CA CYS A 194 -25.30 -37.21 51.75
C CYS A 194 -26.59 -36.48 52.20
N LEU A 195 -27.55 -36.30 51.29
CA LEU A 195 -28.82 -35.65 51.59
C LEU A 195 -29.62 -36.43 52.65
N ARG A 196 -29.62 -37.76 52.60
CA ARG A 196 -30.31 -38.59 53.60
C ARG A 196 -29.70 -38.40 54.99
N ILE A 197 -28.38 -38.46 55.09
CA ILE A 197 -27.66 -38.29 56.36
C ILE A 197 -27.92 -36.89 56.95
N VAL A 198 -27.77 -35.83 56.15
CA VAL A 198 -27.96 -34.44 56.62
C VAL A 198 -29.41 -34.16 56.99
N SER A 199 -30.37 -34.67 56.21
CA SER A 199 -31.80 -34.48 56.47
C SER A 199 -32.23 -35.14 57.76
N TRP A 200 -31.75 -36.37 58.01
CA TRP A 200 -32.01 -37.05 59.27
C TRP A 200 -31.39 -36.33 60.46
N LEU A 201 -30.12 -35.91 60.36
CA LEU A 201 -29.46 -35.12 61.40
C LEU A 201 -30.21 -33.81 61.67
N SER A 202 -30.83 -33.23 60.63
CA SER A 202 -31.65 -32.02 60.74
C SER A 202 -33.02 -32.24 61.38
N GLY A 203 -33.36 -33.46 61.82
CA GLY A 203 -34.60 -33.77 62.52
C GLY A 203 -35.78 -34.14 61.60
N ARG A 204 -35.53 -34.52 60.34
CA ARG A 204 -36.58 -34.96 59.43
C ARG A 204 -36.81 -36.47 59.51
N GLU A 205 -38.07 -36.86 59.67
CA GLU A 205 -38.47 -38.25 59.89
C GLU A 205 -38.73 -39.03 58.58
N SER A 206 -38.96 -38.35 57.43
CA SER A 206 -39.19 -39.00 56.12
C SER A 206 -38.47 -38.29 54.95
N MET A 207 -38.21 -39.04 53.87
CA MET A 207 -37.58 -38.49 52.65
C MET A 207 -38.59 -37.81 51.71
N ASP A 208 -39.86 -38.17 51.77
CA ASP A 208 -40.91 -37.59 50.92
C ASP A 208 -41.07 -36.07 51.19
N GLU A 209 -40.96 -35.67 52.46
CA GLU A 209 -40.94 -34.26 52.86
C GLU A 209 -39.72 -33.50 52.31
N VAL A 210 -38.56 -34.18 52.23
CA VAL A 210 -37.31 -33.61 51.72
C VAL A 210 -37.41 -33.38 50.21
N TYR A 211 -37.88 -34.39 49.47
CA TYR A 211 -38.03 -34.28 48.01
C TYR A 211 -39.09 -33.24 47.62
N ALA A 212 -40.19 -33.12 48.37
CA ALA A 212 -41.20 -32.09 48.14
C ALA A 212 -40.62 -30.67 48.31
N GLU A 213 -39.80 -30.42 49.33
CA GLU A 213 -39.15 -29.12 49.55
C GLU A 213 -38.09 -28.81 48.48
N ILE A 214 -37.27 -29.80 48.09
CA ILE A 214 -36.29 -29.64 47.01
C ILE A 214 -37.00 -29.33 45.69
N ALA A 215 -38.10 -30.04 45.36
CA ALA A 215 -38.88 -29.80 44.15
C ALA A 215 -39.50 -28.39 44.15
N ALA A 216 -40.10 -27.96 45.27
CA ALA A 216 -40.64 -26.61 45.42
C ALA A 216 -39.56 -25.53 45.28
N GLN A 217 -38.37 -25.75 45.85
CA GLN A 217 -37.23 -24.83 45.77
C GLN A 217 -36.66 -24.75 44.34
N GLN A 218 -36.58 -25.88 43.64
CA GLN A 218 -36.17 -25.94 42.23
C GLN A 218 -37.16 -25.20 41.33
N GLU A 219 -38.47 -25.34 41.55
CA GLU A 219 -39.50 -24.64 40.78
C GLU A 219 -39.43 -23.12 41.01
N GLU A 220 -39.25 -22.68 42.26
CA GLU A 220 -39.08 -21.26 42.61
C GLU A 220 -37.81 -20.67 41.97
N ASN A 221 -36.70 -21.41 42.01
CA ASN A 221 -35.44 -21.01 41.39
C ASN A 221 -35.54 -20.96 39.86
N ALA A 222 -36.26 -21.90 39.24
CA ALA A 222 -36.52 -21.90 37.80
C ALA A 222 -37.36 -20.69 37.36
N LYS A 223 -38.39 -20.32 38.15
CA LYS A 223 -39.20 -19.10 37.93
C LYS A 223 -38.33 -17.84 38.03
N LYS A 224 -37.48 -17.74 39.06
CA LYS A 224 -36.53 -16.62 39.23
C LYS A 224 -35.50 -16.56 38.09
N PHE A 225 -34.98 -17.70 37.63
CA PHE A 225 -34.03 -17.77 36.52
C PHE A 225 -34.66 -17.29 35.21
N LYS A 226 -35.87 -17.75 34.86
CA LYS A 226 -36.58 -17.29 33.65
C LYS A 226 -36.81 -15.78 33.66
N LYS A 227 -37.22 -15.20 34.79
CA LYS A 227 -37.38 -13.75 34.96
C LYS A 227 -36.07 -12.99 34.76
N ASN A 228 -34.97 -13.46 35.35
CA ASN A 228 -33.68 -12.79 35.25
C ASN A 228 -33.04 -12.94 33.87
N LEU A 229 -33.20 -14.10 33.22
CA LEU A 229 -32.74 -14.35 31.85
C LEU A 229 -33.42 -13.39 30.86
N LEU A 230 -34.73 -13.18 31.01
CA LEU A 230 -35.49 -12.25 30.18
C LEU A 230 -34.97 -10.81 30.29
N ILE A 231 -34.66 -10.35 31.51
CA ILE A 231 -34.09 -9.02 31.76
C ILE A 231 -32.72 -8.88 31.08
N THR A 232 -31.86 -9.89 31.20
CA THR A 232 -30.52 -9.87 30.57
C THR A 232 -30.61 -9.80 29.04
N ILE A 233 -31.53 -10.56 28.42
CA ILE A 233 -31.74 -10.53 26.96
C ILE A 233 -32.21 -9.14 26.52
N ILE A 234 -33.15 -8.53 27.26
CA ILE A 234 -33.64 -7.17 26.97
C ILE A 234 -32.50 -6.15 27.06
N VAL A 235 -31.67 -6.22 28.11
CA VAL A 235 -30.53 -5.31 28.28
C VAL A 235 -29.50 -5.51 27.16
N ALA A 236 -29.17 -6.75 26.79
CA ALA A 236 -28.26 -7.04 25.69
C ALA A 236 -28.80 -6.55 24.33
N ALA A 237 -30.11 -6.71 24.08
CA ALA A 237 -30.76 -6.21 22.89
C ALA A 237 -30.75 -4.67 22.82
N VAL A 238 -31.02 -3.98 23.94
CA VAL A 238 -30.95 -2.52 24.02
C VAL A 238 -29.53 -2.02 23.75
N ILE A 239 -28.51 -2.66 24.33
CA ILE A 239 -27.11 -2.31 24.06
C ILE A 239 -26.77 -2.52 22.57
N GLY A 240 -27.16 -3.66 21.99
CA GLY A 240 -26.96 -3.95 20.57
C GLY A 240 -27.60 -2.89 19.66
N ILE A 241 -28.84 -2.49 19.94
CA ILE A 241 -29.55 -1.44 19.20
C ILE A 241 -28.83 -0.09 19.32
N THR A 242 -28.35 0.28 20.52
CA THR A 242 -27.63 1.56 20.69
C THR A 242 -26.31 1.61 19.93
N VAL A 243 -25.54 0.52 19.93
CA VAL A 243 -24.29 0.42 19.16
C VAL A 243 -24.60 0.48 17.66
N ALA A 244 -25.58 -0.29 17.18
CA ALA A 244 -25.99 -0.26 15.77
C ALA A 244 -26.47 1.13 15.32
N SER A 245 -27.17 1.87 16.20
CA SER A 245 -27.65 3.23 15.89
C SER A 245 -26.51 4.24 15.78
N VAL A 246 -25.49 4.15 16.65
CA VAL A 246 -24.32 5.03 16.59
C VAL A 246 -23.47 4.74 15.34
N PHE A 247 -23.16 3.47 15.08
CA PHE A 247 -22.42 3.07 13.88
C PHE A 247 -23.19 3.40 12.60
N GLY A 248 -24.51 3.18 12.59
CA GLY A 248 -25.40 3.56 11.48
C GLY A 248 -25.44 5.07 11.25
N GLY A 249 -25.50 5.88 12.31
CA GLY A 249 -25.45 7.34 12.23
C GLY A 249 -24.14 7.87 11.64
N ILE A 250 -23.00 7.33 12.09
CA ILE A 250 -21.67 7.68 11.53
C ILE A 250 -21.60 7.31 10.05
N TYR A 251 -22.08 6.12 9.68
CA TYR A 251 -22.12 5.68 8.28
C TYR A 251 -23.00 6.60 7.42
N LEU A 252 -24.20 6.95 7.87
CA LEU A 252 -25.12 7.84 7.14
C LEU A 252 -24.53 9.24 6.95
N HIS A 253 -23.88 9.79 7.98
CA HIS A 253 -23.24 11.10 7.88
C HIS A 253 -22.09 11.09 6.85
N LYS A 254 -21.18 10.11 6.93
CA LYS A 254 -20.11 9.93 5.93
C LYS A 254 -20.67 9.70 4.53
N ASN A 255 -21.75 8.95 4.40
CA ASN A 255 -22.40 8.70 3.12
C ASN A 255 -23.03 9.98 2.53
N SER A 256 -23.56 10.87 3.36
CA SER A 256 -24.04 12.20 2.94
C SER A 256 -22.88 13.05 2.41
N LEU A 257 -21.81 13.21 3.19
CA LEU A 257 -20.62 13.97 2.78
C LEU A 257 -20.01 13.43 1.48
N TYR A 258 -19.97 12.10 1.31
CA TYR A 258 -19.50 11.48 0.08
C TYR A 258 -20.35 11.87 -1.13
N ASN A 259 -21.67 11.91 -0.97
CA ASN A 259 -22.57 12.34 -2.04
C ASN A 259 -22.47 13.85 -2.32
N ASP A 260 -22.28 14.67 -1.28
CA ASP A 260 -22.06 16.11 -1.42
C ASP A 260 -20.76 16.39 -2.18
N ALA A 261 -19.67 15.67 -1.88
CA ALA A 261 -18.42 15.74 -2.62
C ALA A 261 -18.60 15.35 -4.09
N ALA A 262 -19.33 14.26 -4.37
CA ALA A 262 -19.63 13.84 -5.73
C ALA A 262 -20.44 14.90 -6.50
N GLN A 263 -21.38 15.56 -5.83
CA GLN A 263 -22.13 16.68 -6.42
C GLN A 263 -21.21 17.86 -6.74
N LEU A 264 -20.30 18.24 -5.84
CA LEU A 264 -19.33 19.31 -6.08
C LEU A 264 -18.45 19.04 -7.30
N VAL A 265 -18.05 17.78 -7.53
CA VAL A 265 -17.34 17.38 -8.76
C VAL A 265 -18.19 17.66 -10.01
N THR A 266 -19.49 17.34 -9.98
CA THR A 266 -20.40 17.64 -11.11
C THR A 266 -20.65 19.14 -11.31
N GLU A 267 -20.46 19.94 -10.26
CA GLU A 267 -20.53 21.41 -10.30
C GLU A 267 -19.17 22.06 -10.65
N HIS A 268 -18.15 21.27 -11.03
CA HIS A 268 -16.78 21.72 -11.32
C HIS A 268 -16.06 22.40 -10.13
N LYS A 269 -16.50 22.14 -8.89
CA LYS A 269 -15.88 22.65 -7.65
C LYS A 269 -14.90 21.62 -7.08
N TYR A 270 -13.83 21.35 -7.84
CA TYR A 270 -12.92 20.23 -7.58
C TYR A 270 -12.14 20.36 -6.27
N ASP A 271 -11.65 21.55 -5.92
CA ASP A 271 -10.96 21.80 -4.64
C ASP A 271 -11.85 21.53 -3.42
N GLU A 272 -13.10 21.96 -3.47
CA GLU A 272 -14.06 21.73 -2.39
C GLU A 272 -14.39 20.24 -2.27
N ALA A 273 -14.59 19.55 -3.40
CA ALA A 273 -14.81 18.11 -3.42
C ALA A 273 -13.62 17.33 -2.82
N ARG A 274 -12.39 17.65 -3.22
CA ARG A 274 -11.17 17.01 -2.69
C ARG A 274 -11.05 17.15 -1.18
N LYS A 275 -11.32 18.32 -0.61
CA LYS A 275 -11.29 18.54 0.84
C LYS A 275 -12.28 17.63 1.58
N ILE A 276 -13.48 17.44 1.03
CA ILE A 276 -14.46 16.53 1.63
C ILE A 276 -14.01 15.07 1.48
N TYR A 277 -13.45 14.68 0.33
CA TYR A 277 -12.90 13.33 0.16
C TYR A 277 -11.70 13.05 1.08
N GLU A 278 -10.83 14.04 1.31
CA GLU A 278 -9.75 13.97 2.31
C GLU A 278 -10.29 13.77 3.72
N GLU A 279 -11.35 14.51 4.11
CA GLU A 279 -12.01 14.35 5.41
C GLU A 279 -12.63 12.95 5.58
N LEU A 280 -13.13 12.35 4.48
CA LEU A 280 -13.71 11.02 4.48
C LEU A 280 -12.68 9.89 4.65
N GLY A 281 -11.43 10.13 4.24
CA GLY A 281 -10.32 9.16 4.31
C GLY A 281 -10.66 7.86 3.58
N SER A 282 -10.43 6.71 4.22
CA SER A 282 -10.69 5.39 3.62
C SER A 282 -12.18 4.99 3.56
N PHE A 283 -13.12 5.94 3.67
CA PHE A 283 -14.54 5.66 3.45
C PHE A 283 -14.82 5.49 1.96
N LYS A 284 -15.30 4.31 1.57
CA LYS A 284 -15.49 3.91 0.16
C LYS A 284 -14.17 4.07 -0.62
N ASP A 285 -14.23 4.74 -1.77
CA ASP A 285 -13.13 5.04 -2.70
C ASP A 285 -12.70 6.51 -2.63
N SER A 286 -12.94 7.21 -1.50
CA SER A 286 -12.66 8.66 -1.39
C SER A 286 -11.20 9.01 -1.70
N GLU A 287 -10.24 8.17 -1.32
CA GLU A 287 -8.82 8.33 -1.68
C GLU A 287 -8.58 8.34 -3.21
N ASP A 288 -9.28 7.49 -3.97
CA ASP A 288 -9.22 7.50 -5.45
C ASP A 288 -9.98 8.69 -6.04
N GLN A 289 -11.09 9.09 -5.41
CA GLN A 289 -11.88 10.24 -5.85
C GLN A 289 -11.13 11.57 -5.75
N ILE A 290 -10.12 11.69 -4.87
CA ILE A 290 -9.23 12.86 -4.84
C ILE A 290 -8.47 12.97 -6.18
N ASN A 291 -7.83 11.88 -6.60
CA ASN A 291 -7.10 11.84 -7.87
C ASN A 291 -8.04 11.98 -9.08
N ASN A 292 -9.22 11.35 -9.02
CA ASN A 292 -10.25 11.49 -10.04
C ASN A 292 -10.74 12.93 -10.18
N SER A 293 -10.88 13.65 -9.06
CA SER A 293 -11.31 15.07 -9.06
C SER A 293 -10.25 15.95 -9.74
N SER A 294 -8.96 15.76 -9.43
CA SER A 294 -7.88 16.48 -10.13
C SER A 294 -7.80 16.13 -11.61
N TYR A 295 -8.01 14.87 -11.98
CA TYR A 295 -8.08 14.44 -13.37
C TYR A 295 -9.24 15.11 -14.13
N LEU A 296 -10.44 15.18 -13.52
CA LEU A 296 -11.59 15.84 -14.12
C LEU A 296 -11.42 17.36 -14.22
N GLU A 297 -10.77 17.98 -13.22
CA GLU A 297 -10.38 19.39 -13.27
C GLU A 297 -9.46 19.68 -14.45
N ALA A 298 -8.40 18.89 -14.61
CA ALA A 298 -7.46 19.04 -15.72
C ALA A 298 -8.15 18.89 -17.08
N LYS A 299 -9.10 17.95 -17.22
CA LYS A 299 -9.92 17.83 -18.44
C LYS A 299 -10.80 19.04 -18.68
N TYR A 300 -11.46 19.55 -17.64
CA TYR A 300 -12.27 20.76 -17.74
C TYR A 300 -11.44 21.98 -18.16
N LEU A 301 -10.23 22.12 -17.60
CA LEU A 301 -9.27 23.17 -17.98
C LEU A 301 -8.83 23.02 -19.43
N MET A 302 -8.51 21.80 -19.87
CA MET A 302 -8.16 21.50 -21.27
C MET A 302 -9.31 21.86 -22.22
N ASP A 303 -10.53 21.44 -21.92
CA ASP A 303 -11.74 21.74 -22.72
C ASP A 303 -12.06 23.24 -22.75
N SER A 304 -11.62 23.98 -21.73
CA SER A 304 -11.74 25.45 -21.64
C SER A 304 -10.59 26.20 -22.34
N GLY A 305 -9.65 25.50 -22.99
CA GLY A 305 -8.49 26.10 -23.66
C GLY A 305 -7.37 26.56 -22.72
N LYS A 306 -7.47 26.26 -21.42
CA LYS A 306 -6.46 26.61 -20.41
C LYS A 306 -5.37 25.54 -20.34
N TYR A 307 -4.65 25.33 -21.45
CA TYR A 307 -3.74 24.20 -21.60
C TYR A 307 -2.60 24.17 -20.58
N ASP A 308 -2.02 25.32 -20.22
CA ASP A 308 -0.93 25.37 -19.22
C ASP A 308 -1.40 24.98 -17.82
N GLU A 309 -2.59 25.43 -17.41
CA GLU A 309 -3.21 25.03 -16.14
C GLU A 309 -3.51 23.51 -16.16
N ALA A 310 -4.08 23.00 -17.24
CA ALA A 310 -4.37 21.57 -17.40
C ALA A 310 -3.11 20.69 -17.34
N ILE A 311 -2.04 21.08 -18.05
CA ILE A 311 -0.76 20.36 -18.07
C ILE A 311 -0.17 20.27 -16.67
N ASN A 312 -0.24 21.36 -15.88
CA ASN A 312 0.25 21.35 -14.50
C ASN A 312 -0.51 20.33 -13.65
N VAL A 313 -1.85 20.36 -13.69
CA VAL A 313 -2.68 19.43 -12.88
C VAL A 313 -2.50 17.97 -13.34
N PHE A 314 -2.41 17.69 -14.65
CA PHE A 314 -2.11 16.33 -15.12
C PHE A 314 -0.72 15.86 -14.69
N ASN A 315 0.28 16.74 -14.64
CA ASN A 315 1.64 16.36 -14.23
C ASN A 315 1.75 16.02 -12.74
N GLU A 316 0.95 16.65 -11.87
CA GLU A 316 0.89 16.29 -10.44
C GLU A 316 0.52 14.82 -10.24
N ASN A 317 -0.34 14.27 -11.11
CA ASN A 317 -0.75 12.87 -11.10
C ASN A 317 -0.52 12.20 -12.46
N ARG A 318 0.72 12.32 -12.98
CA ARG A 318 1.09 11.93 -14.34
C ARG A 318 0.70 10.51 -14.78
N TYR A 319 0.75 9.56 -13.84
CA TYR A 319 0.47 8.14 -14.11
C TYR A 319 -0.97 7.73 -13.77
N TYR A 320 -1.83 8.68 -13.42
CA TYR A 320 -3.23 8.42 -13.16
C TYR A 320 -4.02 8.39 -14.46
N LYS A 321 -4.65 7.25 -14.78
CA LYS A 321 -5.39 7.03 -16.04
C LYS A 321 -4.53 7.39 -17.27
N ASP A 322 -5.06 8.17 -18.20
CA ASP A 322 -4.45 8.64 -19.44
C ASP A 322 -3.85 10.05 -19.31
N SER A 323 -3.49 10.49 -18.09
CA SER A 323 -2.98 11.85 -17.86
C SER A 323 -1.71 12.14 -18.68
N LYS A 324 -0.81 11.17 -18.83
CA LYS A 324 0.41 11.28 -19.65
C LYS A 324 0.09 11.59 -21.11
N GLU A 325 -0.88 10.89 -21.69
CA GLU A 325 -1.35 11.09 -23.07
C GLU A 325 -2.07 12.44 -23.21
N LEU A 326 -2.85 12.84 -22.19
CA LEU A 326 -3.56 14.12 -22.18
C LEU A 326 -2.61 15.33 -22.05
N ILE A 327 -1.44 15.19 -21.40
CA ILE A 327 -0.39 16.23 -21.41
C ILE A 327 0.12 16.47 -22.83
N ILE A 328 0.39 15.39 -23.58
CA ILE A 328 0.79 15.48 -24.99
C ILE A 328 -0.33 16.16 -25.77
N LYS A 329 -1.59 15.76 -25.54
CA LYS A 329 -2.73 16.34 -26.24
C LYS A 329 -2.92 17.83 -25.96
N CYS A 330 -2.74 18.28 -24.72
CA CYS A 330 -2.79 19.69 -24.36
C CYS A 330 -1.72 20.50 -25.11
N ASN A 331 -0.49 19.97 -25.19
CA ASN A 331 0.58 20.62 -25.95
C ASN A 331 0.28 20.69 -27.45
N GLU A 332 -0.26 19.62 -28.05
CA GLU A 332 -0.71 19.66 -29.45
C GLU A 332 -1.75 20.77 -29.68
N LEU A 333 -2.79 20.83 -28.85
CA LEU A 333 -3.86 21.82 -28.98
C LEU A 333 -3.34 23.26 -28.76
N LYS A 334 -2.42 23.44 -27.83
CA LYS A 334 -1.74 24.73 -27.60
C LYS A 334 -0.91 25.16 -28.80
N ALA A 335 -0.16 24.25 -29.42
CA ALA A 335 0.60 24.54 -30.64
C ALA A 335 -0.33 24.87 -31.82
N GLU A 336 -1.46 24.17 -31.95
CA GLU A 336 -2.48 24.48 -32.95
C GLU A 336 -3.12 25.86 -32.75
N GLU A 337 -3.34 26.30 -31.52
CA GLU A 337 -3.79 27.65 -31.20
C GLU A 337 -2.75 28.70 -31.61
N PHE A 338 -1.47 28.49 -31.29
CA PHE A 338 -0.40 29.36 -31.74
C PHE A 338 -0.29 29.44 -33.27
N ILE A 339 -0.50 28.33 -33.99
CA ILE A 339 -0.56 28.35 -35.46
C ILE A 339 -1.72 29.25 -35.95
N LYS A 340 -2.92 29.13 -35.36
CA LYS A 340 -4.08 29.97 -35.73
C LYS A 340 -3.79 31.45 -35.48
N ASP A 341 -3.09 31.75 -34.40
CA ASP A 341 -2.64 33.10 -34.02
C ASP A 341 -1.43 33.61 -34.83
N LYS A 342 -0.90 32.79 -35.76
CA LYS A 342 0.31 33.07 -36.56
C LYS A 342 1.59 33.24 -35.74
N LYS A 343 1.60 32.66 -34.54
CA LYS A 343 2.71 32.54 -33.58
C LYS A 343 3.51 31.27 -33.87
N PHE A 344 4.18 31.25 -35.02
CA PHE A 344 4.78 30.01 -35.54
C PHE A 344 6.03 29.58 -34.78
N ASP A 345 6.75 30.52 -34.16
CA ASP A 345 7.91 30.26 -33.32
C ASP A 345 7.53 29.57 -32.00
N GLU A 346 6.42 29.98 -31.38
CA GLU A 346 5.90 29.32 -30.18
C GLU A 346 5.38 27.91 -30.49
N ALA A 347 4.69 27.73 -31.62
CA ALA A 347 4.26 26.40 -32.07
C ALA A 347 5.46 25.49 -32.42
N PHE A 348 6.48 26.03 -33.09
CA PHE A 348 7.72 25.32 -33.40
C PHE A 348 8.41 24.81 -32.13
N ALA A 349 8.49 25.64 -31.09
CA ALA A 349 9.09 25.24 -29.81
C ALA A 349 8.35 24.04 -29.20
N ILE A 350 7.02 24.08 -29.13
CA ILE A 350 6.21 23.00 -28.57
C ILE A 350 6.39 21.70 -29.35
N TYR A 351 6.26 21.73 -30.69
CA TYR A 351 6.42 20.51 -31.48
C TYR A 351 7.84 19.96 -31.42
N SER A 352 8.86 20.82 -31.31
CA SER A 352 10.25 20.40 -31.13
C SER A 352 10.46 19.71 -29.78
N GLU A 353 9.85 20.23 -28.71
CA GLU A 353 9.88 19.59 -27.39
C GLU A 353 9.18 18.23 -27.41
N LEU A 354 7.98 18.15 -28.01
CA LEU A 354 7.26 16.89 -28.18
C LEU A 354 8.06 15.87 -28.99
N ASN A 355 8.68 16.27 -30.10
CA ASN A 355 9.48 15.38 -30.94
C ASN A 355 10.71 14.79 -30.23
N ASN A 356 11.23 15.50 -29.22
CA ASN A 356 12.38 15.07 -28.42
C ASN A 356 11.97 14.37 -27.12
N SER A 357 10.67 14.28 -26.82
CA SER A 357 10.16 13.67 -25.60
C SER A 357 10.10 12.16 -25.74
N GLU A 358 10.64 11.42 -24.76
CA GLU A 358 10.49 9.96 -24.68
C GLU A 358 9.02 9.53 -24.48
N ASP A 359 8.18 10.45 -24.01
CA ASP A 359 6.77 10.18 -23.74
C ASP A 359 5.90 10.24 -24.98
N ALA A 360 6.34 10.96 -26.03
CA ALA A 360 5.60 11.13 -27.26
C ALA A 360 6.02 10.07 -28.29
N GLU A 361 5.13 9.13 -28.58
CA GLU A 361 5.39 8.11 -29.61
C GLU A 361 5.29 8.65 -31.04
N LYS A 362 4.57 9.76 -31.22
CA LYS A 362 4.32 10.38 -32.52
C LYS A 362 5.51 11.22 -32.97
N ASP A 363 5.91 11.04 -34.23
CA ASP A 363 6.88 11.90 -34.93
C ASP A 363 6.21 13.24 -35.31
N TYR A 364 6.79 14.36 -34.86
CA TYR A 364 6.31 15.71 -35.14
C TYR A 364 7.17 16.47 -36.15
N SER A 365 8.10 15.79 -36.84
CA SER A 365 9.01 16.40 -37.82
C SER A 365 8.28 17.14 -38.95
N GLU A 366 7.11 16.66 -39.36
CA GLU A 366 6.29 17.32 -40.39
C GLU A 366 5.66 18.62 -39.86
N GLN A 367 5.13 18.62 -38.63
CA GLN A 367 4.58 19.80 -37.99
C GLN A 367 5.65 20.87 -37.74
N ILE A 368 6.85 20.45 -37.36
CA ILE A 368 8.01 21.33 -37.20
C ILE A 368 8.35 22.02 -38.54
N LYS A 369 8.46 21.24 -39.62
CA LYS A 369 8.72 21.78 -40.98
C LYS A 369 7.61 22.72 -41.44
N GLU A 370 6.36 22.39 -41.14
CA GLU A 370 5.23 23.25 -41.49
C GLU A 370 5.27 24.58 -40.72
N CYS A 371 5.60 24.58 -39.43
CA CYS A 371 5.78 25.80 -38.65
C CYS A 371 6.88 26.69 -39.25
N MET A 372 8.03 26.10 -39.60
CA MET A 372 9.13 26.81 -40.28
C MET A 372 8.68 27.40 -41.62
N TYR A 373 7.94 26.62 -42.42
CA TYR A 373 7.41 27.07 -43.71
C TYR A 373 6.45 28.25 -43.56
N GLN A 374 5.48 28.16 -42.65
CA GLN A 374 4.53 29.24 -42.39
C GLN A 374 5.21 30.50 -41.83
N TYR A 375 6.21 30.33 -40.96
CA TYR A 375 7.04 31.44 -40.47
C TYR A 375 7.71 32.20 -41.62
N ILE A 376 8.32 31.49 -42.58
CA ILE A 376 8.95 32.10 -43.76
C ILE A 376 7.93 32.90 -44.59
N LEU A 377 6.72 32.35 -44.79
CA LEU A 377 5.68 33.02 -45.57
C LEU A 377 5.20 34.31 -44.89
N ALA A 378 5.06 34.29 -43.57
CA ALA A 378 4.66 35.45 -42.78
C ALA A 378 5.78 36.51 -42.65
N ASN A 379 7.05 36.08 -42.60
CA ASN A 379 8.20 36.93 -42.29
C ASN A 379 9.20 37.06 -43.45
N GLN A 380 8.75 37.38 -44.67
CA GLN A 380 9.65 37.57 -45.83
C GLN A 380 10.54 38.82 -45.73
N ASN A 381 11.53 38.80 -44.82
CA ASN A 381 12.45 39.89 -44.56
C ASN A 381 13.90 39.41 -44.67
N ALA A 382 14.66 39.98 -45.62
CA ALA A 382 16.05 39.59 -45.87
C ALA A 382 17.03 39.87 -44.72
N LYS A 383 16.65 40.71 -43.74
CA LYS A 383 17.45 40.97 -42.53
C LYS A 383 17.15 40.00 -41.38
N ASP A 384 16.01 39.31 -41.44
CA ASP A 384 15.66 38.33 -40.42
C ASP A 384 16.48 37.05 -40.61
N LYS A 385 17.30 36.74 -39.61
CA LYS A 385 18.18 35.58 -39.64
C LYS A 385 17.40 34.27 -39.56
N THR A 386 16.30 34.25 -38.80
CA THR A 386 15.46 33.06 -38.64
C THR A 386 14.87 32.64 -39.98
N THR A 387 14.33 33.60 -40.74
CA THR A 387 13.84 33.38 -42.10
C THR A 387 14.91 32.78 -43.00
N TYR A 388 16.15 33.28 -42.96
CA TYR A 388 17.25 32.68 -43.74
C TYR A 388 17.49 31.23 -43.33
N LEU A 389 17.65 30.96 -42.02
CA LEU A 389 17.98 29.64 -41.50
C LEU A 389 16.90 28.61 -41.86
N TYR A 390 15.64 28.92 -41.58
CA TYR A 390 14.52 28.04 -41.89
C TYR A 390 14.41 27.78 -43.39
N LEU A 391 14.61 28.82 -44.21
CA LEU A 391 14.49 28.69 -45.64
C LEU A 391 15.61 27.80 -46.23
N THR A 392 16.85 27.97 -45.77
CA THR A 392 17.95 27.09 -46.17
C THR A 392 17.75 25.66 -45.70
N ASP A 393 17.31 25.46 -44.46
CA ASP A 393 17.11 24.13 -43.90
C ASP A 393 16.02 23.35 -44.66
N LEU A 394 14.86 23.98 -44.90
CA LEU A 394 13.77 23.35 -45.64
C LEU A 394 14.14 23.06 -47.10
N ILE A 395 14.87 23.96 -47.77
CA ILE A 395 15.36 23.70 -49.13
C ILE A 395 16.33 22.51 -49.16
N SER A 396 17.29 22.47 -48.23
CA SER A 396 18.27 21.38 -48.15
C SER A 396 17.61 20.03 -47.85
N ASN A 397 16.51 20.03 -47.08
CA ASN A 397 15.69 18.85 -46.79
C ASN A 397 14.61 18.55 -47.85
N ASN A 398 14.64 19.22 -49.02
CA ASN A 398 13.67 19.08 -50.12
C ASN A 398 12.19 19.34 -49.72
N TYR A 399 11.93 20.07 -48.64
CA TYR A 399 10.59 20.40 -48.19
C TYR A 399 10.03 21.62 -48.91
N LYS A 400 8.99 21.45 -49.74
CA LYS A 400 8.37 22.53 -50.55
C LYS A 400 9.42 23.39 -51.29
N SER A 401 10.53 22.76 -51.70
CA SER A 401 11.77 23.44 -52.03
C SER A 401 11.65 24.34 -53.26
N GLU A 402 10.91 23.93 -54.30
CA GLU A 402 10.75 24.71 -55.52
C GLU A 402 10.05 26.06 -55.31
N GLU A 403 9.12 26.13 -54.35
CA GLU A 403 8.48 27.39 -53.95
C GLU A 403 9.42 28.24 -53.10
N LEU A 404 10.07 27.62 -52.12
CA LEU A 404 11.01 28.31 -51.23
C LEU A 404 12.23 28.87 -51.98
N LYS A 405 12.73 28.20 -53.02
CA LYS A 405 13.79 28.72 -53.90
C LYS A 405 13.38 30.03 -54.59
N LYS A 406 12.09 30.22 -54.92
CA LYS A 406 11.59 31.48 -55.48
C LYS A 406 11.60 32.58 -54.42
N VAL A 407 11.20 32.27 -53.19
CA VAL A 407 11.24 33.21 -52.05
C VAL A 407 12.69 33.57 -51.72
N TYR A 408 13.60 32.60 -51.65
CA TYR A 408 15.04 32.80 -51.46
C TYR A 408 15.60 33.82 -52.47
N ASN A 409 15.39 33.55 -53.75
CA ASN A 409 15.91 34.39 -54.84
C ASN A 409 15.32 35.82 -54.85
N LYS A 410 14.10 35.99 -54.32
CA LYS A 410 13.46 37.29 -54.17
C LYS A 410 14.08 38.10 -53.02
N LEU A 411 14.38 37.44 -51.91
CA LEU A 411 14.92 38.07 -50.69
C LEU A 411 16.42 38.33 -50.78
N TYR A 412 17.20 37.36 -51.26
CA TYR A 412 18.67 37.38 -51.28
C TYR A 412 19.18 37.61 -52.70
N LYS A 413 19.18 38.87 -53.11
CA LYS A 413 19.54 39.30 -54.46
C LYS A 413 21.04 39.49 -54.58
N VAL A 414 21.59 38.83 -55.58
CA VAL A 414 22.92 39.13 -56.12
C VAL A 414 22.80 40.29 -57.12
N SER A 415 23.42 41.42 -56.80
CA SER A 415 23.37 42.66 -57.60
C SER A 415 24.43 42.69 -58.71
N SER A 416 25.60 42.11 -58.45
CA SER A 416 26.66 41.99 -59.44
C SER A 416 27.60 40.85 -59.09
N VAL A 417 28.11 40.16 -60.11
CA VAL A 417 29.20 39.21 -59.99
C VAL A 417 30.31 39.64 -60.96
N LYS A 418 31.53 39.71 -60.47
CA LYS A 418 32.71 40.03 -61.26
C LYS A 418 33.70 38.88 -61.14
N VAL A 419 34.04 38.27 -62.27
CA VAL A 419 35.05 37.23 -62.37
C VAL A 419 36.31 37.83 -62.97
N SER A 420 37.41 37.78 -62.23
CA SER A 420 38.72 38.29 -62.64
C SER A 420 39.73 37.15 -62.65
N VAL A 421 40.59 37.13 -63.65
CA VAL A 421 41.73 36.20 -63.72
C VAL A 421 42.97 36.84 -63.10
N PHE A 422 43.79 36.06 -62.40
CA PHE A 422 45.06 36.49 -61.83
C PHE A 422 46.13 35.39 -61.94
N ASP A 423 47.38 35.82 -61.96
CA ASP A 423 48.55 34.94 -61.93
C ASP A 423 48.99 34.67 -60.49
N THR A 424 49.12 33.40 -60.12
CA THR A 424 49.48 32.97 -58.76
C THR A 424 50.99 32.84 -58.57
N SER A 425 51.80 32.98 -59.63
CA SER A 425 53.25 32.80 -59.63
C SER A 425 53.98 33.72 -58.63
N ARG A 426 53.39 34.89 -58.30
CA ARG A 426 53.92 35.80 -57.25
C ARG A 426 53.64 35.34 -55.81
N ARG A 427 52.72 34.39 -55.59
CA ARG A 427 52.22 34.00 -54.26
C ARG A 427 52.87 32.71 -53.72
N ILE A 428 53.38 31.85 -54.61
CA ILE A 428 54.05 30.57 -54.24
C ILE A 428 55.54 30.76 -53.94
N MET A 429 56.18 31.80 -54.49
CA MET A 429 57.62 32.06 -54.37
C MET A 429 58.13 32.32 -52.93
N THR A 430 57.27 32.28 -51.91
CA THR A 430 57.66 32.50 -50.50
C THR A 430 57.68 31.22 -49.66
N ILE A 431 57.28 30.04 -50.18
CA ILE A 431 57.10 28.86 -49.31
C ILE A 431 57.92 27.61 -49.74
N TYR A 432 58.21 27.39 -51.03
CA TYR A 432 59.09 26.28 -51.43
C TYR A 432 59.90 26.63 -52.68
N ASP A 433 61.23 26.47 -52.59
CA ASP A 433 62.15 26.48 -53.72
C ASP A 433 61.93 25.22 -54.59
N GLU A 434 62.04 25.44 -55.91
CA GLU A 434 61.96 24.47 -57.03
C GLU A 434 60.55 23.99 -57.43
N TYR A 435 60.23 24.22 -58.72
CA TYR A 435 58.94 24.13 -59.41
C TYR A 435 57.96 25.29 -59.18
N ALA A 436 58.26 26.46 -59.76
CA ALA A 436 57.21 27.43 -60.09
C ALA A 436 56.32 26.81 -61.19
N VAL A 437 55.15 26.33 -60.81
CA VAL A 437 54.06 26.07 -61.76
C VAL A 437 53.29 27.38 -61.88
N ASP A 438 53.24 27.95 -63.08
CA ASP A 438 52.45 29.15 -63.34
C ASP A 438 50.95 28.80 -63.20
N ASP A 439 50.42 28.94 -62.00
CA ASP A 439 49.06 28.49 -61.67
C ASP A 439 48.06 29.64 -61.94
N LEU A 440 46.97 29.35 -62.67
CA LEU A 440 45.93 30.32 -63.01
C LEU A 440 44.92 30.45 -61.86
N GLY A 441 44.64 31.67 -61.40
CA GLY A 441 43.62 31.93 -60.40
C GLY A 441 42.39 32.64 -60.96
N PHE A 442 41.19 32.27 -60.53
CA PHE A 442 39.99 33.08 -60.74
C PHE A 442 39.49 33.64 -59.41
N ASN A 443 39.44 34.97 -59.33
CA ASN A 443 38.82 35.69 -58.22
C ASN A 443 37.37 36.04 -58.60
N ILE A 444 36.43 35.69 -57.74
CA ILE A 444 35.00 35.92 -57.92
C ILE A 444 34.55 36.87 -56.83
N GLU A 445 34.21 38.09 -57.22
CA GLU A 445 33.68 39.14 -56.35
C GLU A 445 32.16 39.23 -56.56
N ILE A 446 31.39 39.07 -55.49
CA ILE A 446 29.93 39.03 -55.51
C ILE A 446 29.40 40.14 -54.61
N LYS A 447 28.53 41.00 -55.17
CA LYS A 447 27.76 41.97 -54.40
C LYS A 447 26.37 41.41 -54.13
N SER A 448 26.03 41.17 -52.87
CA SER A 448 24.79 40.55 -52.44
C SER A 448 24.28 41.14 -51.13
N ASN A 449 22.96 41.13 -50.91
CA ASN A 449 22.36 41.44 -49.61
C ASN A 449 22.19 40.20 -48.72
N HIS A 450 22.88 39.09 -49.04
CA HIS A 450 22.87 37.87 -48.24
C HIS A 450 23.24 38.16 -46.77
N PRO A 451 22.51 37.62 -45.77
CA PRO A 451 22.65 38.01 -44.37
C PRO A 451 23.83 37.34 -43.63
N GLY A 452 24.35 36.21 -44.13
CA GLY A 452 25.44 35.46 -43.52
C GLY A 452 26.84 35.98 -43.86
N ASN A 453 27.84 35.58 -43.08
CA ASN A 453 29.25 35.91 -43.36
C ASN A 453 29.84 35.11 -44.52
N GLN A 454 29.14 34.08 -44.98
CA GLN A 454 29.50 33.22 -46.09
C GLN A 454 28.30 33.06 -47.01
N LEU A 455 28.51 33.34 -48.29
CA LEU A 455 27.53 33.10 -49.35
C LEU A 455 27.84 31.73 -49.99
N PRO A 456 26.93 30.75 -49.89
CA PRO A 456 27.10 29.45 -50.54
C PRO A 456 27.08 29.60 -52.06
N VAL A 457 28.13 29.14 -52.74
CA VAL A 457 28.25 29.20 -54.19
C VAL A 457 28.75 27.88 -54.75
N GLU A 458 28.24 27.53 -55.92
CA GLU A 458 28.77 26.45 -56.74
C GLU A 458 29.44 27.08 -57.96
N ILE A 459 30.69 26.71 -58.21
CA ILE A 459 31.47 27.23 -59.33
C ILE A 459 31.77 26.06 -60.25
N LYS A 460 31.24 26.11 -61.47
CA LYS A 460 31.54 25.14 -62.53
C LYS A 460 32.55 25.72 -63.49
N HIS A 461 33.57 24.92 -63.76
CA HIS A 461 34.66 25.29 -64.64
C HIS A 461 34.58 24.50 -65.93
N TYR A 462 34.77 25.19 -67.06
CA TYR A 462 34.78 24.57 -68.38
C TYR A 462 36.02 24.99 -69.15
N THR A 463 36.59 24.03 -69.87
CA THR A 463 37.71 24.24 -70.81
C THR A 463 37.27 23.93 -72.23
N LYS A 464 37.92 24.56 -73.20
CA LYS A 464 37.72 24.28 -74.62
C LYS A 464 39.02 24.49 -75.37
N GLU A 465 39.52 23.45 -76.04
CA GLU A 465 40.64 23.59 -76.98
C GLU A 465 40.30 24.58 -78.09
N SER A 466 41.29 25.31 -78.57
CA SER A 466 41.13 26.28 -79.66
C SER A 466 40.65 25.65 -80.97
N SER A 467 40.91 24.36 -81.15
CA SER A 467 40.45 23.50 -82.26
C SER A 467 39.03 22.95 -82.06
N SER A 468 38.49 22.98 -80.84
CA SER A 468 37.22 22.37 -80.48
C SER A 468 36.06 23.37 -80.44
N SER A 469 34.85 22.89 -80.73
CA SER A 469 33.61 23.68 -80.63
C SER A 469 32.84 23.45 -79.32
N SER A 470 33.14 22.38 -78.58
CA SER A 470 32.43 22.00 -77.35
C SER A 470 33.20 22.40 -76.10
N TRP A 471 32.45 22.86 -75.08
CA TRP A 471 32.97 23.08 -73.73
C TRP A 471 32.96 21.76 -72.96
N GLU A 472 34.07 21.42 -72.34
CA GLU A 472 34.21 20.27 -71.44
C GLU A 472 34.23 20.76 -70.00
N ILE A 473 33.43 20.13 -69.13
CA ILE A 473 33.45 20.46 -67.70
C ILE A 473 34.69 19.84 -67.08
N ASN A 474 35.38 20.64 -66.27
CA ASN A 474 36.44 20.12 -65.43
C ASN A 474 35.84 19.84 -64.04
N GLU A 475 35.53 18.58 -63.78
CA GLU A 475 34.90 18.14 -62.53
C GLU A 475 35.84 18.32 -61.33
N ASP A 476 37.15 18.09 -61.49
CA ASP A 476 38.15 18.22 -60.41
C ASP A 476 38.27 19.66 -59.88
N LEU A 477 37.97 20.64 -60.74
CA LEU A 477 38.01 22.07 -60.40
C LEU A 477 36.64 22.66 -60.09
N SER A 478 35.57 21.96 -60.44
CA SER A 478 34.21 22.39 -60.13
C SER A 478 33.96 22.17 -58.63
N LYS A 479 33.70 23.26 -57.91
CA LYS A 479 33.67 23.26 -56.44
C LYS A 479 32.37 23.84 -55.91
N VAL A 480 31.76 23.14 -54.97
CA VAL A 480 30.78 23.71 -54.04
C VAL A 480 31.54 24.27 -52.85
N GLY A 481 31.32 25.54 -52.52
CA GLY A 481 32.03 26.20 -51.44
C GLY A 481 31.35 27.50 -51.02
N TYR A 482 32.16 28.42 -50.47
CA TYR A 482 31.66 29.67 -49.92
C TYR A 482 32.46 30.86 -50.45
N ALA A 483 31.76 31.96 -50.68
CA ALA A 483 32.36 33.29 -50.79
C ALA A 483 32.30 33.97 -49.43
N ASN A 484 33.45 34.43 -48.93
CA ASN A 484 33.56 35.07 -47.62
C ASN A 484 33.23 36.56 -47.73
N ARG A 485 32.47 37.06 -46.77
CA ARG A 485 32.08 38.47 -46.69
C ARG A 485 33.31 39.34 -46.41
N SER A 486 33.54 40.35 -47.24
CA SER A 486 34.59 41.36 -47.07
C SER A 486 34.06 42.68 -46.51
N ASP A 487 32.80 43.03 -46.78
CA ASP A 487 32.10 44.16 -46.16
C ASP A 487 30.58 43.94 -46.10
N SER A 488 29.80 44.99 -45.79
CA SER A 488 28.33 44.92 -45.68
C SER A 488 27.57 44.32 -46.87
N SER A 489 28.16 44.26 -48.07
CA SER A 489 27.51 43.71 -49.27
C SER A 489 28.43 42.95 -50.21
N HIS A 490 29.74 42.94 -49.97
CA HIS A 490 30.70 42.27 -50.83
C HIS A 490 31.16 40.94 -50.24
N PHE A 491 31.24 39.94 -51.12
CA PHE A 491 31.71 38.60 -50.86
C PHE A 491 32.77 38.24 -51.90
N SER A 492 33.77 37.46 -51.51
CA SER A 492 34.82 37.02 -52.43
C SER A 492 35.23 35.58 -52.19
N THR A 493 35.55 34.89 -53.27
CA THR A 493 36.22 33.58 -53.25
C THR A 493 37.21 33.46 -54.39
N SER A 494 38.19 32.60 -54.23
CA SER A 494 39.20 32.35 -55.26
C SER A 494 39.33 30.85 -55.49
N ILE A 495 39.43 30.47 -56.75
CA ILE A 495 39.78 29.12 -57.19
C ILE A 495 41.14 29.15 -57.86
N TYR A 496 41.97 28.15 -57.58
CA TYR A 496 43.35 28.03 -58.05
C TYR A 496 43.45 26.81 -58.97
N TYR A 497 44.18 26.97 -60.07
CA TYR A 497 44.39 25.97 -61.11
C TYR A 497 45.81 25.42 -61.00
N GLY A 498 45.98 24.10 -60.88
CA GLY A 498 47.28 23.44 -60.66
C GLY A 498 47.91 22.81 -61.92
N THR A 499 47.54 23.25 -63.12
CA THR A 499 48.11 22.73 -64.37
C THR A 499 48.70 23.86 -65.20
N ALA A 500 49.92 23.67 -65.68
CA ALA A 500 50.70 24.64 -66.43
C ALA A 500 49.89 25.31 -67.57
N TYR A 501 50.04 26.63 -67.71
CA TYR A 501 49.50 27.44 -68.80
C TYR A 501 49.52 26.75 -70.17
N ASP A 502 48.35 26.31 -70.66
CA ASP A 502 48.20 25.97 -72.07
C ASP A 502 47.37 27.04 -72.79
N TYR A 503 48.07 27.94 -73.47
CA TYR A 503 47.50 28.99 -74.30
C TYR A 503 46.71 28.46 -75.53
N SER A 504 46.58 27.15 -75.69
CA SER A 504 45.69 26.54 -76.65
C SER A 504 44.25 26.39 -76.13
N TYR A 505 43.95 26.72 -74.87
CA TYR A 505 42.61 26.57 -74.28
C TYR A 505 41.91 27.89 -73.96
N ALA A 506 40.59 27.94 -74.19
CA ALA A 506 39.69 28.93 -73.62
C ALA A 506 39.07 28.39 -72.32
N TYR A 507 38.78 29.28 -71.38
CA TYR A 507 38.23 28.96 -70.07
C TYR A 507 36.87 29.62 -69.88
N LYS A 508 35.94 28.94 -69.21
CA LYS A 508 34.65 29.49 -68.83
C LYS A 508 34.33 29.15 -67.39
N VAL A 509 34.04 30.18 -66.62
CA VAL A 509 33.62 30.07 -65.22
C VAL A 509 32.14 30.39 -65.16
N VAL A 510 31.35 29.46 -64.62
CA VAL A 510 29.93 29.66 -64.35
C VAL A 510 29.71 29.59 -62.85
N THR A 511 29.18 30.66 -62.28
CA THR A 511 28.87 30.74 -60.84
C THR A 511 27.38 30.56 -60.63
N TYR A 512 27.02 29.67 -59.72
CA TYR A 512 25.67 29.39 -59.27
C TYR A 512 25.54 29.69 -57.78
N ASP A 513 24.34 30.06 -57.35
CA ASP A 513 23.97 30.05 -55.93
C ASP A 513 23.65 28.60 -55.55
N SER A 514 24.39 28.04 -54.59
CA SER A 514 24.29 26.60 -54.31
C SER A 514 23.03 26.21 -53.53
N ILE A 515 22.30 27.17 -52.96
CA ILE A 515 21.02 26.92 -52.26
C ILE A 515 19.89 26.81 -53.28
N SER A 516 19.80 27.78 -54.19
CA SER A 516 18.71 27.86 -55.15
C SER A 516 18.98 27.17 -56.48
N GLY A 517 20.25 26.86 -56.78
CA GLY A 517 20.71 26.37 -58.10
C GLY A 517 20.66 27.44 -59.20
N LYS A 518 20.38 28.70 -58.84
CA LYS A 518 20.26 29.78 -59.83
C LYS A 518 21.63 30.16 -60.38
N LYS A 519 21.77 30.18 -61.71
CA LYS A 519 22.94 30.74 -62.38
C LYS A 519 23.07 32.23 -62.06
N LEU A 520 24.18 32.61 -61.43
CA LEU A 520 24.48 33.99 -61.04
C LEU A 520 25.24 34.74 -62.13
N ALA A 521 26.27 34.10 -62.70
CA ALA A 521 27.08 34.68 -63.76
C ALA A 521 27.80 33.63 -64.58
N GLU A 522 28.21 34.03 -65.78
CA GLU A 522 28.99 33.23 -66.70
C GLU A 522 30.02 34.15 -67.36
N LYS A 523 31.29 33.75 -67.31
CA LYS A 523 32.38 34.53 -67.91
C LYS A 523 33.34 33.63 -68.67
N GLU A 524 33.53 33.95 -69.94
CA GLU A 524 34.52 33.32 -70.80
C GLU A 524 35.81 34.14 -70.84
N PHE A 525 36.95 33.45 -70.86
CA PHE A 525 38.29 33.98 -70.97
C PHE A 525 38.99 33.28 -72.14
N LYS A 526 39.34 34.05 -73.17
CA LYS A 526 40.13 33.52 -74.29
C LYS A 526 41.59 33.44 -73.89
N ALA A 527 42.31 32.44 -74.41
CA ALA A 527 43.76 32.30 -74.18
C ALA A 527 44.55 33.59 -74.45
N SER A 528 44.18 34.32 -75.52
CA SER A 528 44.83 35.58 -75.90
C SER A 528 44.59 36.73 -74.92
N ASP A 529 43.48 36.71 -74.18
CA ASP A 529 43.13 37.75 -73.20
C ASP A 529 43.80 37.49 -71.84
N ILE A 530 44.08 36.21 -71.54
CA ILE A 530 44.85 35.81 -70.36
C ILE A 530 46.33 36.14 -70.57
N LYS A 531 46.88 35.87 -71.76
CA LYS A 531 48.29 36.14 -72.12
C LYS A 531 48.70 37.62 -72.09
N LYS A 532 47.74 38.54 -72.12
CA LYS A 532 47.97 40.01 -72.15
C LYS A 532 47.92 40.68 -70.78
N LYS A 533 47.32 40.02 -69.79
CA LYS A 533 47.21 40.51 -68.41
C LYS A 533 48.38 40.00 -67.59
#